data_AF-A0A252DFB4-F1
#
_entry.id   AF-A0A252DFB4-F1
#
_cell.length_a   1.000
_cell.length_b   1.000
_cell.length_c   1.000
_cell.angle_alpha   90.00
_cell.angle_beta   90.00
_cell.angle_gamma   90.00
#
_symmetry.space_group_name_H-M   'P 1'
#
loop_
_entity.id
_entity.type
_entity.pdbx_description
1 polymer ?
#
loop_
_entity_poly.entity_id
_entity_poly.type
_entity_poly.pdbx_seq_one_letter_code
_entity_poly.pdbx_strand_id
1 'polypeptide(L)'
;MSQPRSWIVKVVLALAVLAFVGISMVPLISAFNNNNTQPPTQNNASSKGNLPSPDQKSKLQDEVRGYQLVLQREPENQTALKGLLQARLELLSLKEGDIQGVIEPLEKLAKLNPEQTEYVVLLAQAKQQIGDKEGAAQAYRSILSTKPGDLKALQGMVSLLLSQQRPEAAIGLLQDTLSAAPQANKIQPGSVDTVAVQVLLGTVHASQKRYTQALSAYDQAVKKDPKDFRPILAKAMLLKQQGKVTEAKPLFNTASALAPAQYKDEINKAAEASPTPIPAASPTASPETKK
;
A
#
# COMPACT_ATOMS: atom_id res chain seq x y z
N MET A 1 17.82 -5.61 14.24
CA MET A 1 17.88 -5.77 12.78
C MET A 1 16.47 -5.56 12.23
N SER A 2 16.20 -4.38 11.67
CA SER A 2 14.89 -3.98 11.15
C SER A 2 14.68 -4.55 9.74
N GLN A 3 13.64 -5.36 9.56
CA GLN A 3 13.23 -5.88 8.25
C GLN A 3 12.87 -4.71 7.30
N PRO A 4 13.43 -4.63 6.08
CA PRO A 4 13.01 -3.63 5.11
C PRO A 4 11.58 -3.94 4.61
N ARG A 5 10.71 -2.94 4.73
CA ARG A 5 9.26 -2.95 4.53
C ARG A 5 8.86 -3.38 3.09
N SER A 6 8.41 -4.64 2.93
CA SER A 6 8.10 -5.31 1.64
C SER A 6 7.04 -4.70 0.75
N TRP A 7 6.20 -3.87 1.32
CA TRP A 7 5.06 -3.30 0.63
C TRP A 7 5.40 -2.04 -0.19
N ILE A 8 6.47 -1.30 0.13
CA ILE A 8 6.92 -0.15 -0.68
C ILE A 8 7.38 -0.62 -2.04
N VAL A 9 8.06 -1.77 -2.08
CA VAL A 9 8.48 -2.42 -3.32
C VAL A 9 7.26 -2.76 -4.17
N LYS A 10 6.21 -3.32 -3.55
CA LYS A 10 4.94 -3.64 -4.23
C LYS A 10 4.19 -2.40 -4.74
N VAL A 11 4.22 -1.27 -4.03
CA VAL A 11 3.60 0.00 -4.49
C VAL A 11 4.37 0.61 -5.65
N VAL A 12 5.70 0.66 -5.56
CA VAL A 12 6.58 1.11 -6.64
C VAL A 12 6.33 0.24 -7.88
N LEU A 13 6.29 -1.09 -7.73
CA LEU A 13 5.99 -2.06 -8.80
C LEU A 13 4.56 -1.93 -9.37
N ALA A 14 3.54 -1.71 -8.53
CA ALA A 14 2.14 -1.65 -8.95
C ALA A 14 1.81 -0.38 -9.75
N LEU A 15 2.49 0.73 -9.48
CA LEU A 15 2.27 1.99 -10.20
C LEU A 15 2.80 1.98 -11.65
N ALA A 16 3.58 0.95 -12.03
CA ALA A 16 3.93 0.71 -13.43
C ALA A 16 2.75 0.23 -14.30
N VAL A 17 1.59 -0.12 -13.70
CA VAL A 17 0.41 -0.66 -14.43
C VAL A 17 -0.73 0.37 -14.54
N LEU A 18 -0.68 1.51 -13.84
CA LEU A 18 -1.80 2.46 -13.80
C LEU A 18 -1.65 3.61 -14.79
N ALA A 19 -1.90 3.31 -16.07
CA ALA A 19 -2.56 4.26 -16.97
C ALA A 19 -3.90 3.63 -17.40
N PHE A 20 -4.97 4.09 -16.76
CA PHE A 20 -6.38 3.81 -17.11
C PHE A 20 -6.92 2.42 -16.72
N VAL A 21 -7.40 2.31 -15.47
CA VAL A 21 -8.72 1.81 -15.02
C VAL A 21 -8.70 1.83 -13.48
N GLY A 22 -9.83 2.22 -12.89
CA GLY A 22 -9.95 2.67 -11.49
C GLY A 22 -9.41 1.71 -10.43
N ILE A 23 -8.94 2.33 -9.34
CA ILE A 23 -8.83 1.78 -7.97
C ILE A 23 -8.66 0.26 -7.97
N SER A 24 -7.45 -0.21 -8.29
CA SER A 24 -7.11 -1.60 -8.03
C SER A 24 -7.09 -1.79 -6.51
N MET A 25 -8.13 -2.45 -6.01
CA MET A 25 -8.19 -3.09 -4.71
C MET A 25 -6.89 -3.86 -4.47
N VAL A 26 -6.08 -3.38 -3.54
CA VAL A 26 -5.10 -4.26 -2.88
C VAL A 26 -5.92 -5.10 -1.90
N PRO A 27 -5.97 -6.44 -2.02
CA PRO A 27 -6.61 -7.26 -1.01
C PRO A 27 -5.89 -7.04 0.33
N LEU A 28 -6.67 -6.80 1.39
CA LEU A 28 -6.26 -6.46 2.77
C LEU A 28 -5.41 -7.55 3.48
N ILE A 29 -4.91 -8.56 2.77
CA ILE A 29 -4.39 -9.80 3.36
C ILE A 29 -2.89 -9.97 3.10
N SER A 30 -2.06 -9.04 3.58
CA SER A 30 -0.63 -9.32 3.71
C SER A 30 -0.07 -9.12 5.12
N ALA A 31 -0.93 -8.98 6.13
CA ALA A 31 -0.50 -8.66 7.50
C ALA A 31 -0.36 -9.86 8.45
N PHE A 32 -0.73 -11.10 8.06
CA PHE A 32 -0.81 -12.21 9.02
C PHE A 32 0.01 -13.48 8.72
N ASN A 33 0.71 -13.61 7.59
CA ASN A 33 1.42 -14.85 7.30
C ASN A 33 2.92 -14.81 7.64
N ASN A 34 3.24 -14.77 8.94
CA ASN A 34 4.59 -15.03 9.42
C ASN A 34 4.57 -15.70 10.79
N ASN A 35 4.20 -16.98 10.83
CA ASN A 35 4.67 -17.91 11.86
C ASN A 35 4.87 -19.29 11.24
N ASN A 36 6.11 -19.76 11.41
CA ASN A 36 6.71 -20.91 10.76
C ASN A 36 6.44 -22.18 11.58
N THR A 37 5.73 -23.14 11.01
CA THR A 37 5.81 -24.57 11.39
C THR A 37 5.41 -25.45 10.18
N GLN A 38 6.39 -25.93 9.42
CA GLN A 38 6.25 -27.14 8.57
C GLN A 38 6.53 -28.40 9.40
N PRO A 39 5.97 -29.55 9.00
CA PRO A 39 6.81 -30.65 8.48
C PRO A 39 6.34 -31.21 7.11
N PRO A 40 7.13 -32.09 6.45
CA PRO A 40 7.21 -32.17 4.98
C PRO A 40 6.39 -33.33 4.37
N THR A 41 5.96 -33.20 3.09
CA THR A 41 6.41 -34.04 1.94
C THR A 41 5.62 -33.80 0.64
N GLN A 42 6.38 -33.86 -0.46
CA GLN A 42 6.08 -34.30 -1.84
C GLN A 42 5.24 -33.44 -2.83
N ASN A 43 6.02 -32.74 -3.67
CA ASN A 43 5.99 -32.64 -5.14
C ASN A 43 4.69 -32.85 -5.96
N ASN A 44 4.50 -31.82 -6.80
CA ASN A 44 4.14 -31.81 -8.23
C ASN A 44 2.70 -31.48 -8.68
N ALA A 45 2.65 -30.28 -9.28
CA ALA A 45 2.05 -29.94 -10.56
C ALA A 45 0.56 -29.52 -10.60
N SER A 46 0.37 -28.42 -11.35
CA SER A 46 -0.88 -27.88 -11.91
C SER A 46 -1.61 -26.83 -11.06
N SER A 47 -1.10 -25.60 -11.12
CA SER A 47 -1.86 -24.39 -10.81
C SER A 47 -2.97 -24.18 -11.85
N LYS A 48 -4.13 -24.81 -11.62
CA LYS A 48 -5.43 -24.32 -12.09
C LYS A 48 -6.12 -23.66 -10.90
N GLY A 49 -6.69 -22.47 -11.12
CA GLY A 49 -7.33 -21.68 -10.07
C GLY A 49 -8.37 -22.51 -9.30
N ASN A 50 -8.09 -22.76 -8.03
CA ASN A 50 -9.08 -23.33 -7.12
C ASN A 50 -10.07 -22.23 -6.76
N LEU A 51 -11.31 -22.39 -7.22
CA LEU A 51 -12.44 -21.86 -6.47
C LEU A 51 -12.43 -22.52 -5.08
N PRO A 52 -12.73 -21.79 -3.99
CA PRO A 52 -12.84 -22.38 -2.66
C PRO A 52 -13.88 -23.50 -2.69
N SER A 53 -13.60 -24.63 -2.04
CA SER A 53 -14.63 -25.65 -1.87
C SER A 53 -15.78 -25.08 -1.01
N PRO A 54 -17.05 -25.43 -1.30
CA PRO A 54 -18.20 -25.04 -0.48
C PRO A 54 -18.00 -25.28 1.02
N ASP A 55 -17.22 -26.31 1.38
CA ASP A 55 -16.87 -26.67 2.76
C ASP A 55 -16.06 -25.58 3.48
N GLN A 56 -15.16 -24.87 2.79
CA GLN A 56 -14.35 -23.83 3.41
C GLN A 56 -15.20 -22.60 3.76
N LYS A 57 -16.13 -22.22 2.89
CA LYS A 57 -17.09 -21.14 3.14
C LYS A 57 -17.96 -21.44 4.37
N SER A 58 -18.53 -22.65 4.44
CA SER A 58 -19.37 -23.05 5.57
C SER A 58 -18.62 -22.96 6.89
N LYS A 59 -17.37 -23.47 6.92
CA LYS A 59 -16.51 -23.42 8.12
C LYS A 59 -16.26 -21.99 8.60
N LEU A 60 -15.92 -21.06 7.69
CA LEU A 60 -15.71 -19.66 8.06
C LEU A 60 -16.98 -19.00 8.61
N GLN A 61 -18.15 -19.34 8.06
CA GLN A 61 -19.43 -18.84 8.59
C GLN A 61 -19.75 -19.42 9.97
N ASP A 62 -19.43 -20.68 10.22
CA ASP A 62 -19.56 -21.32 11.53
C ASP A 62 -18.61 -20.67 12.56
N GLU A 63 -17.36 -20.37 12.17
CA GLU A 63 -16.39 -19.63 13.00
C GLU A 63 -16.89 -18.23 13.36
N VAL A 64 -17.40 -17.47 12.37
CA VAL A 64 -18.00 -16.15 12.61
C VAL A 64 -19.11 -16.25 13.66
N ARG A 65 -20.01 -17.23 13.54
CA ARG A 65 -21.09 -17.47 14.52
C ARG A 65 -20.54 -17.81 15.90
N GLY A 66 -19.52 -18.68 15.97
CA GLY A 66 -18.86 -19.06 17.22
C GLY A 66 -18.24 -17.85 17.95
N TYR A 67 -17.48 -17.02 17.24
CA TYR A 67 -16.91 -15.81 17.82
C TYR A 67 -17.97 -14.80 18.25
N GLN A 68 -19.05 -14.64 17.49
CA GLN A 68 -20.17 -13.77 17.88
C GLN A 68 -20.82 -14.22 19.20
N LEU A 69 -20.99 -15.53 19.42
CA LEU A 69 -21.52 -16.05 20.69
C LEU A 69 -20.61 -15.75 21.88
N VAL A 70 -19.29 -15.81 21.69
CA VAL A 70 -18.34 -15.39 22.73
C VAL A 70 -18.47 -13.90 23.01
N LEU A 71 -18.54 -13.06 21.96
CA LEU A 71 -18.65 -11.60 22.10
C LEU A 71 -19.98 -11.11 22.67
N GLN A 72 -21.04 -11.93 22.62
CA GLN A 72 -22.29 -11.64 23.34
C GLN A 72 -22.11 -11.69 24.86
N ARG A 73 -21.22 -12.57 25.35
CA ARG A 73 -20.93 -12.74 26.78
C ARG A 73 -19.77 -11.86 27.22
N GLU A 74 -18.76 -11.72 26.36
CA GLU A 74 -17.52 -10.99 26.61
C GLU A 74 -17.24 -10.00 25.46
N PRO A 75 -17.89 -8.82 25.45
CA PRO A 75 -17.84 -7.89 24.31
C PRO A 75 -16.46 -7.36 23.92
N GLU A 76 -15.50 -7.42 24.85
CA GLU A 76 -14.12 -6.95 24.70
C GLU A 76 -13.11 -8.12 24.66
N ASN A 77 -13.56 -9.37 24.51
CA ASN A 77 -12.65 -10.52 24.38
C ASN A 77 -11.79 -10.38 23.12
N GLN A 78 -10.50 -10.05 23.30
CA GLN A 78 -9.58 -9.78 22.20
C GLN A 78 -9.37 -10.98 21.28
N THR A 79 -9.37 -12.20 21.82
CA THR A 79 -9.20 -13.42 21.02
C THR A 79 -10.39 -13.60 20.08
N ALA A 80 -11.61 -13.45 20.59
CA ALA A 80 -12.82 -13.52 19.79
C ALA A 80 -12.93 -12.38 18.77
N LEU A 81 -12.53 -11.15 19.14
CA LEU A 81 -12.47 -10.02 18.21
C LEU A 81 -11.48 -10.26 17.06
N LYS A 82 -10.28 -10.76 17.36
CA LYS A 82 -9.26 -11.08 16.35
C LYS A 82 -9.71 -12.22 15.44
N GLY A 83 -10.25 -13.29 16.02
CA GLY A 83 -10.78 -14.42 15.28
C GLY A 83 -11.94 -14.02 14.36
N LEU A 84 -12.88 -13.22 14.86
CA LEU A 84 -13.98 -12.68 14.07
C LEU A 84 -13.49 -11.81 12.91
N LEU A 85 -12.53 -10.91 13.18
CA LEU A 85 -11.92 -10.07 12.16
C LEU A 85 -11.25 -10.92 11.07
N GLN A 86 -10.45 -11.92 11.46
CA GLN A 86 -9.75 -12.79 10.53
C GLN A 86 -10.71 -13.57 9.63
N ALA A 87 -11.73 -14.21 10.22
CA ALA A 87 -12.73 -14.97 9.46
C ALA A 87 -13.51 -14.07 8.48
N ARG A 88 -13.85 -12.85 8.88
CA ARG A 88 -14.53 -11.86 8.01
C ARG A 88 -13.63 -11.36 6.88
N LEU A 89 -12.35 -11.12 7.14
CA LEU A 89 -11.38 -10.75 6.10
C LEU A 89 -11.14 -11.89 5.10
N GLU A 90 -11.11 -13.14 5.58
CA GLU A 90 -11.01 -14.30 4.69
C GLU A 90 -12.25 -14.41 3.80
N LEU A 91 -13.47 -14.32 4.37
CA LEU A 91 -14.71 -14.28 3.59
C LEU A 91 -14.72 -13.14 2.55
N LEU A 92 -14.20 -11.96 2.90
CA LEU A 92 -14.04 -10.85 1.95
C LEU A 92 -13.13 -11.19 0.78
N SER A 93 -12.02 -11.89 1.02
CA SER A 93 -11.12 -12.34 -0.06
C SER A 93 -11.76 -13.36 -0.99
N LEU A 94 -12.71 -14.14 -0.46
CA LEU A 94 -13.51 -15.08 -1.24
C LEU A 94 -14.68 -14.40 -1.98
N LYS A 95 -14.85 -13.08 -1.86
CA LYS A 95 -16.01 -12.30 -2.36
C LYS A 95 -17.36 -12.72 -1.74
N GLU A 96 -17.31 -13.27 -0.53
CA GLU A 96 -18.46 -13.82 0.21
C GLU A 96 -18.69 -13.11 1.55
N GLY A 97 -17.85 -12.12 1.85
CA GLY A 97 -17.90 -11.31 3.07
C GLY A 97 -18.43 -9.90 2.83
N ASP A 98 -18.86 -9.26 3.92
CA ASP A 98 -19.29 -7.87 3.95
C ASP A 98 -18.23 -7.01 4.65
N ILE A 99 -17.81 -5.95 3.96
CA ILE A 99 -16.80 -5.02 4.45
C ILE A 99 -17.33 -4.22 5.65
N GLN A 100 -18.65 -4.03 5.75
CA GLN A 100 -19.26 -3.42 6.95
C GLN A 100 -19.02 -4.28 8.19
N GLY A 101 -19.00 -5.61 8.02
CA GLY A 101 -18.77 -6.57 9.09
C GLY A 101 -17.40 -6.42 9.76
N VAL A 102 -16.36 -5.89 9.10
CA VAL A 102 -15.05 -5.76 9.76
C VAL A 102 -14.92 -4.52 10.64
N ILE A 103 -15.83 -3.54 10.50
CA ILE A 103 -15.72 -2.23 11.17
C ILE A 103 -15.79 -2.35 12.70
N GLU A 104 -16.83 -2.99 13.25
CA GLU A 104 -17.01 -3.08 14.71
C GLU A 104 -15.85 -3.84 15.40
N PRO A 105 -15.40 -5.01 14.91
CA PRO A 105 -14.20 -5.65 15.47
C PRO A 105 -12.96 -4.76 15.39
N LEU A 106 -12.75 -4.05 14.28
CA LEU A 106 -11.61 -3.14 14.10
C LEU A 106 -11.66 -1.96 15.07
N GLU A 107 -12.83 -1.35 15.29
CA GLU A 107 -13.00 -0.25 16.25
C GLU A 107 -12.69 -0.69 17.68
N LYS A 108 -13.21 -1.86 18.09
CA LYS A 108 -12.92 -2.43 19.41
C LYS A 108 -11.44 -2.80 19.56
N LEU A 109 -10.84 -3.45 18.55
CA LEU A 109 -9.43 -3.82 18.58
C LEU A 109 -8.51 -2.61 18.61
N ALA A 110 -8.82 -1.56 17.84
CA ALA A 110 -8.09 -0.29 17.86
C ALA A 110 -8.17 0.39 19.23
N LYS A 111 -9.36 0.43 19.86
CA LYS A 111 -9.54 0.99 21.20
C LYS A 111 -8.76 0.22 22.27
N LEU A 112 -8.79 -1.12 22.19
CA LEU A 112 -8.12 -2.00 23.16
C LEU A 112 -6.60 -2.08 22.94
N ASN A 113 -6.11 -1.73 21.74
CA ASN A 113 -4.71 -1.83 21.36
C ASN A 113 -4.22 -0.55 20.66
N PRO A 114 -4.18 0.60 21.37
CA PRO A 114 -3.87 1.90 20.76
C PRO A 114 -2.47 1.96 20.12
N GLU A 115 -1.54 1.12 20.56
CA GLU A 115 -0.20 1.02 19.98
C GLU A 115 -0.15 0.28 18.64
N GLN A 116 -1.13 -0.60 18.37
CA GLN A 116 -1.22 -1.39 17.14
C GLN A 116 -1.95 -0.60 16.06
N THR A 117 -1.23 0.31 15.39
CA THR A 117 -1.77 1.17 14.33
C THR A 117 -2.39 0.39 13.18
N GLU A 118 -2.03 -0.88 12.99
CA GLU A 118 -2.60 -1.75 11.96
C GLU A 118 -4.13 -1.81 11.99
N TYR A 119 -4.74 -1.92 13.17
CA TYR A 119 -6.20 -1.95 13.27
C TYR A 119 -6.83 -0.64 12.81
N VAL A 120 -6.20 0.49 13.13
CA VAL A 120 -6.68 1.81 12.72
C VAL A 120 -6.49 2.02 11.21
N VAL A 121 -5.39 1.50 10.63
CA VAL A 121 -5.17 1.51 9.17
C VAL A 121 -6.22 0.67 8.46
N LEU A 122 -6.46 -0.56 8.93
CA LEU A 122 -7.49 -1.45 8.37
C LEU A 122 -8.89 -0.84 8.51
N LEU A 123 -9.17 -0.20 9.64
CA LEU A 123 -10.42 0.52 9.87
C LEU A 123 -10.60 1.64 8.86
N ALA A 124 -9.55 2.45 8.64
CA ALA A 124 -9.59 3.53 7.66
C ALA A 124 -9.82 3.00 6.24
N GLN A 125 -9.17 1.90 5.87
CA GLN A 125 -9.35 1.27 4.56
C GLN A 125 -10.77 0.71 4.37
N ALA A 126 -11.31 0.04 5.39
CA ALA A 126 -12.67 -0.45 5.36
C ALA A 126 -13.69 0.69 5.26
N LYS A 127 -13.51 1.78 6.03
CA LYS A 127 -14.32 3.01 5.94
C LYS A 127 -14.24 3.64 4.54
N GLN A 128 -13.05 3.71 3.95
CA GLN A 128 -12.89 4.21 2.58
C GLN A 128 -13.65 3.35 1.57
N GLN A 129 -13.62 2.02 1.72
CA GLN A 129 -14.29 1.08 0.81
C GLN A 129 -15.81 1.16 0.88
N ILE A 130 -16.40 1.44 2.05
CA ILE A 130 -17.85 1.69 2.19
C ILE A 130 -18.26 3.13 1.83
N GLY A 131 -17.32 3.96 1.38
CA GLY A 131 -17.59 5.35 1.00
C GLY A 131 -17.54 6.36 2.15
N ASP A 132 -17.28 5.93 3.39
CA ASP A 132 -17.02 6.79 4.55
C ASP A 132 -15.61 7.39 4.49
N LYS A 133 -15.42 8.32 3.54
CA LYS A 133 -14.16 9.01 3.29
C LYS A 133 -13.73 9.88 4.47
N GLU A 134 -14.67 10.47 5.19
CA GLU A 134 -14.39 11.33 6.35
C GLU A 134 -13.92 10.51 7.54
N GLY A 135 -14.60 9.40 7.83
CA GLY A 135 -14.19 8.45 8.87
C GLY A 135 -12.83 7.81 8.55
N ALA A 136 -12.57 7.48 7.29
CA ALA A 136 -11.25 7.03 6.84
C ALA A 136 -10.16 8.07 7.10
N ALA A 137 -10.40 9.33 6.70
CA ALA A 137 -9.48 10.44 6.93
C ALA A 137 -9.25 10.70 8.43
N GLN A 138 -10.29 10.54 9.26
CA GLN A 138 -10.18 10.69 10.72
C GLN A 138 -9.32 9.59 11.34
N ALA A 139 -9.52 8.33 10.91
CA ALA A 139 -8.72 7.21 11.37
C ALA A 139 -7.24 7.38 10.99
N TYR A 140 -6.91 7.74 9.74
CA TYR A 140 -5.52 8.04 9.38
C TYR A 140 -4.93 9.21 10.17
N ARG A 141 -5.69 10.30 10.35
CA ARG A 141 -5.23 11.46 11.15
C ARG A 141 -4.92 11.09 12.60
N SER A 142 -5.70 10.20 13.22
CA SER A 142 -5.45 9.75 14.60
C SER A 142 -4.12 9.01 14.76
N ILE A 143 -3.69 8.27 13.73
CA ILE A 143 -2.36 7.65 13.71
C ILE A 143 -1.31 8.74 13.53
N LEU A 144 -1.47 9.60 12.53
CA LEU A 144 -0.47 10.60 12.18
C LEU A 144 -0.26 11.67 13.26
N SER A 145 -1.24 11.92 14.12
CA SER A 145 -1.10 12.82 15.27
C SER A 145 -0.15 12.29 16.34
N THR A 146 0.01 10.97 16.47
CA THR A 146 0.88 10.33 17.47
C THR A 146 2.16 9.75 16.84
N LYS A 147 2.05 9.26 15.62
CA LYS A 147 3.11 8.62 14.83
C LYS A 147 3.17 9.29 13.45
N PRO A 148 3.72 10.52 13.34
CA PRO A 148 3.74 11.28 12.09
C PRO A 148 4.53 10.59 10.97
N GLY A 149 5.44 9.66 11.31
CA GLY A 149 6.18 8.83 10.36
C GLY A 149 5.57 7.46 10.08
N ASP A 150 4.35 7.16 10.56
CA ASP A 150 3.66 5.93 10.21
C ASP A 150 3.36 5.91 8.71
N LEU A 151 4.19 5.15 7.98
CA LEU A 151 4.16 5.16 6.53
C LEU A 151 2.87 4.54 5.98
N LYS A 152 2.26 3.58 6.69
CA LYS A 152 0.99 2.98 6.26
C LYS A 152 -0.14 4.00 6.32
N ALA A 153 -0.20 4.78 7.41
CA ALA A 153 -1.16 5.86 7.55
C ALA A 153 -0.92 7.00 6.55
N LEU A 154 0.35 7.41 6.33
CA LEU A 154 0.69 8.41 5.32
C LEU A 154 0.23 8.00 3.93
N GLN A 155 0.52 6.76 3.52
CA GLN A 155 0.12 6.27 2.21
C GLN A 155 -1.40 6.13 2.07
N GLY A 156 -2.07 5.63 3.10
CA GLY A 156 -3.52 5.55 3.14
C GLY A 156 -4.17 6.93 2.97
N MET A 157 -3.69 7.92 3.72
CA MET A 157 -4.17 9.30 3.61
C MET A 157 -3.86 9.93 2.26
N VAL A 158 -2.66 9.73 1.71
CA VAL A 158 -2.27 10.19 0.36
C VAL A 158 -3.19 9.56 -0.69
N SER A 159 -3.40 8.25 -0.65
CA SER A 159 -4.29 7.53 -1.58
C SER A 159 -5.72 8.06 -1.50
N LEU A 160 -6.23 8.26 -0.27
CA LEU A 160 -7.54 8.84 -0.02
C LEU A 160 -7.65 10.26 -0.62
N LEU A 161 -6.66 11.12 -0.41
CA LEU A 161 -6.62 12.48 -0.96
C LEU A 161 -6.56 12.47 -2.49
N LEU A 162 -5.77 11.59 -3.10
CA LEU A 162 -5.70 11.43 -4.56
C LEU A 162 -7.03 10.93 -5.12
N SER A 163 -7.71 9.99 -4.46
CA SER A 163 -9.04 9.51 -4.86
C SER A 163 -10.13 10.60 -4.78
N GLN A 164 -9.88 11.65 -3.99
CA GLN A 164 -10.72 12.83 -3.86
C GLN A 164 -10.30 13.96 -4.82
N GLN A 165 -9.36 13.72 -5.74
CA GLN A 165 -8.80 14.74 -6.63
C GLN A 165 -8.15 15.91 -5.87
N ARG A 166 -7.51 15.62 -4.72
CA ARG A 166 -6.80 16.61 -3.89
C ARG A 166 -5.28 16.35 -3.84
N PRO A 167 -4.56 16.35 -4.98
CA PRO A 167 -3.14 16.04 -5.00
C PRO A 167 -2.27 17.09 -4.27
N GLU A 168 -2.65 18.36 -4.25
CA GLU A 168 -1.94 19.42 -3.53
C GLU A 168 -1.98 19.19 -2.02
N ALA A 169 -3.12 18.72 -1.49
CA ALA A 169 -3.23 18.37 -0.08
C ALA A 169 -2.35 17.15 0.27
N ALA A 170 -2.25 16.18 -0.63
CA ALA A 170 -1.35 15.03 -0.45
C ALA A 170 0.12 15.46 -0.47
N ILE A 171 0.50 16.38 -1.35
CA ILE A 171 1.85 16.96 -1.40
C ILE A 171 2.14 17.74 -0.11
N GLY A 172 1.23 18.61 0.32
CA GLY A 172 1.35 19.38 1.56
C GLY A 172 1.57 18.48 2.78
N LEU A 173 0.75 17.43 2.93
CA LEU A 173 0.91 16.44 4.01
C LEU A 173 2.32 15.83 4.05
N LEU A 174 2.87 15.45 2.90
CA LEU A 174 4.20 14.83 2.82
C LEU A 174 5.32 15.84 3.05
N GLN A 175 5.17 17.08 2.59
CA GLN A 175 6.10 18.17 2.85
C GLN A 175 6.13 18.55 4.32
N ASP A 176 4.96 18.68 4.97
CA ASP A 176 4.85 18.93 6.41
C ASP A 176 5.51 17.82 7.23
N THR A 177 5.28 16.56 6.83
CA THR A 177 5.92 15.40 7.45
C THR A 177 7.45 15.47 7.33
N LEU A 178 7.98 15.83 6.15
CA LEU A 178 9.42 15.98 5.93
C LEU A 178 10.01 17.15 6.72
N SER A 179 9.30 18.28 6.82
CA SER A 179 9.71 19.45 7.59
C SER A 179 9.72 19.19 9.11
N ALA A 180 8.77 18.41 9.62
CA ALA A 180 8.72 18.01 11.02
C ALA A 180 9.69 16.87 11.38
N ALA A 181 10.14 16.10 10.39
CA ALA A 181 10.96 14.92 10.59
C ALA A 181 12.26 15.14 11.39
N PRO A 182 13.03 16.23 11.22
CA PRO A 182 14.24 16.46 12.01
C PRO A 182 13.96 16.50 13.53
N GLN A 183 12.88 17.17 13.93
CA GLN A 183 12.49 17.27 15.33
C GLN A 183 11.92 15.95 15.85
N ALA A 184 11.05 15.29 15.07
CA ALA A 184 10.51 13.98 15.43
C ALA A 184 11.61 12.93 15.59
N ASN A 185 12.58 12.90 14.67
CA ASN A 185 13.72 11.98 14.72
C ASN A 185 14.74 12.34 15.81
N LYS A 186 14.78 13.58 16.29
CA LYS A 186 15.57 13.96 17.47
C LYS A 186 14.98 13.37 18.75
N ILE A 187 13.64 13.35 18.87
CA ILE A 187 12.93 12.79 20.02
C ILE A 187 12.98 11.26 19.98
N GLN A 188 12.62 10.68 18.84
CA GLN A 188 12.64 9.23 18.62
C GLN A 188 13.37 8.94 17.32
N PRO A 189 14.66 8.53 17.37
CA PRO A 189 15.45 8.20 16.20
C PRO A 189 14.74 7.16 15.31
N GLY A 190 14.65 7.48 14.02
CA GLY A 190 14.01 6.63 13.02
C GLY A 190 12.48 6.61 13.07
N SER A 191 11.83 7.47 13.89
CA SER A 191 10.37 7.61 13.90
C SER A 191 9.80 8.02 12.55
N VAL A 192 10.54 8.82 11.78
CA VAL A 192 10.19 9.20 10.41
C VAL A 192 11.27 8.73 9.44
N ASP A 193 10.91 7.75 8.60
CA ASP A 193 11.71 7.30 7.45
C ASP A 193 11.59 8.33 6.32
N THR A 194 12.38 9.39 6.40
CA THR A 194 12.35 10.49 5.42
C THR A 194 12.68 10.06 3.98
N VAL A 195 13.44 8.98 3.79
CA VAL A 195 13.75 8.45 2.46
C VAL A 195 12.47 7.87 1.85
N ALA A 196 11.74 7.07 2.62
CA ALA A 196 10.44 6.55 2.19
C ALA A 196 9.40 7.66 1.95
N VAL A 197 9.38 8.71 2.79
CA VAL A 197 8.46 9.84 2.60
C VAL A 197 8.80 10.63 1.33
N GLN A 198 10.08 10.83 1.01
CA GLN A 198 10.50 11.44 -0.26
C GLN A 198 10.15 10.57 -1.49
N VAL A 199 10.28 9.25 -1.39
CA VAL A 199 9.80 8.34 -2.44
C VAL A 199 8.30 8.49 -2.64
N LEU A 200 7.53 8.56 -1.55
CA LEU A 200 6.08 8.77 -1.64
C LEU A 200 5.73 10.13 -2.25
N LEU A 201 6.46 11.19 -1.91
CA LEU A 201 6.29 12.52 -2.52
C LEU A 201 6.59 12.51 -4.02
N GLY A 202 7.70 11.89 -4.42
CA GLY A 202 8.05 11.72 -5.83
C GLY A 202 6.99 10.92 -6.59
N THR A 203 6.42 9.91 -5.94
CA THR A 203 5.33 9.08 -6.48
C THR A 203 4.06 9.91 -6.72
N VAL A 204 3.69 10.78 -5.76
CA VAL A 204 2.57 11.70 -5.94
C VAL A 204 2.84 12.65 -7.11
N HIS A 205 4.01 13.26 -7.20
CA HIS A 205 4.39 14.10 -8.33
C HIS A 205 4.33 13.36 -9.67
N ALA A 206 4.82 12.12 -9.73
CA ALA A 206 4.77 11.29 -10.92
C ALA A 206 3.32 11.01 -11.37
N SER A 207 2.41 10.71 -10.43
CA SER A 207 0.98 10.52 -10.72
C SER A 207 0.33 11.77 -11.34
N GLN A 208 0.84 12.95 -11.00
CA GLN A 208 0.40 14.25 -11.52
C GLN A 208 1.15 14.69 -12.78
N LYS A 209 1.96 13.79 -13.39
CA LYS A 209 2.85 14.09 -14.52
C LYS A 209 3.86 15.22 -14.26
N ARG A 210 4.11 15.54 -12.99
CA ARG A 210 5.11 16.52 -12.51
C ARG A 210 6.48 15.86 -12.46
N TYR A 211 6.96 15.41 -13.61
CA TYR A 211 8.10 14.50 -13.70
C TYR A 211 9.42 15.09 -13.19
N THR A 212 9.66 16.39 -13.42
CA THR A 212 10.85 17.07 -12.90
C THR A 212 10.87 17.07 -11.38
N GLN A 213 9.73 17.36 -10.74
CA GLN A 213 9.60 17.32 -9.29
C GLN A 213 9.72 15.88 -8.76
N ALA A 214 9.16 14.90 -9.45
CA ALA A 214 9.28 13.49 -9.09
C ALA A 214 10.74 13.02 -9.09
N LEU A 215 11.48 13.30 -10.17
CA LEU A 215 12.90 12.98 -10.27
C LEU A 215 13.72 13.70 -9.20
N SER A 216 13.44 14.98 -8.94
CA SER A 216 14.09 15.73 -7.86
C SER A 216 13.88 15.09 -6.48
N ALA A 217 12.65 14.67 -6.17
CA ALA A 217 12.34 14.00 -4.91
C ALA A 217 13.09 12.66 -4.77
N TYR A 218 13.16 11.87 -5.85
CA TYR A 218 13.94 10.63 -5.86
C TYR A 218 15.44 10.89 -5.71
N ASP A 219 15.99 11.91 -6.38
CA ASP A 219 17.41 12.25 -6.29
C ASP A 219 17.79 12.73 -4.90
N GLN A 220 16.93 13.48 -4.22
CA GLN A 220 17.12 13.84 -2.82
C GLN A 220 17.13 12.60 -1.90
N ALA A 221 16.25 11.64 -2.15
CA ALA A 221 16.18 10.39 -1.41
C ALA A 221 17.44 9.53 -1.61
N VAL A 222 17.92 9.40 -2.86
CA VAL A 222 19.19 8.72 -3.18
C VAL A 222 20.38 9.43 -2.53
N LYS A 223 20.43 10.76 -2.56
CA LYS A 223 21.52 11.52 -1.92
C LYS A 223 21.55 11.29 -0.41
N LYS A 224 20.39 11.12 0.22
CA LYS A 224 20.27 10.89 1.65
C LYS A 224 20.71 9.49 2.07
N ASP A 225 20.31 8.48 1.31
CA ASP A 225 20.78 7.10 1.50
C ASP A 225 21.07 6.44 0.13
N PRO A 226 22.34 6.47 -0.32
CA PRO A 226 22.73 5.88 -1.59
C PRO A 226 22.63 4.34 -1.63
N LYS A 227 22.49 3.68 -0.47
CA LYS A 227 22.35 2.22 -0.39
C LYS A 227 20.89 1.77 -0.35
N ASP A 228 19.96 2.71 -0.20
CA ASP A 228 18.55 2.40 -0.28
C ASP A 228 18.12 2.21 -1.74
N PHE A 229 17.77 0.98 -2.09
CA PHE A 229 17.32 0.64 -3.43
C PHE A 229 15.96 1.26 -3.80
N ARG A 230 15.12 1.64 -2.81
CA ARG A 230 13.73 2.10 -3.03
C ARG A 230 13.64 3.34 -3.93
N PRO A 231 14.35 4.45 -3.66
CA PRO A 231 14.31 5.63 -4.53
C PRO A 231 14.96 5.40 -5.90
N ILE A 232 15.99 4.54 -5.98
CA ILE A 232 16.63 4.16 -7.25
C ILE A 232 15.63 3.39 -8.12
N LEU A 233 14.92 2.43 -7.53
CA LEU A 233 13.88 1.66 -8.20
C LEU A 233 12.74 2.57 -8.67
N ALA A 234 12.26 3.48 -7.82
CA ALA A 234 11.21 4.43 -8.17
C ALA A 234 11.61 5.33 -9.34
N LYS A 235 12.86 5.81 -9.37
CA LYS A 235 13.43 6.56 -10.49
C LYS A 235 13.50 5.72 -11.77
N ALA A 236 13.98 4.47 -11.67
CA ALA A 236 14.06 3.54 -12.80
C ALA A 236 12.68 3.30 -13.43
N MET A 237 11.66 3.06 -12.62
CA MET A 237 10.29 2.85 -13.08
C MET A 237 9.70 4.09 -13.74
N LEU A 238 9.94 5.28 -13.19
CA LEU A 238 9.46 6.52 -13.79
C LEU A 238 10.10 6.76 -15.19
N LEU A 239 11.41 6.54 -15.32
CA LEU A 239 12.10 6.65 -16.61
C LEU A 239 11.59 5.64 -17.62
N LYS A 240 11.36 4.39 -17.17
CA LYS A 240 10.77 3.35 -18.00
C LYS A 240 9.35 3.72 -18.47
N GLN A 241 8.52 4.25 -17.58
CA GLN A 241 7.17 4.73 -17.92
C GLN A 241 7.20 5.86 -18.96
N GLN A 242 8.27 6.67 -18.98
CA GLN A 242 8.50 7.70 -19.99
C GLN A 242 9.10 7.16 -21.31
N GLY A 243 9.28 5.85 -21.44
CA GLY A 243 9.93 5.23 -22.61
C GLY A 243 11.45 5.35 -22.62
N LYS A 244 12.06 5.92 -21.58
CA LYS A 244 13.52 6.08 -21.43
C LYS A 244 14.16 4.79 -20.90
N VAL A 245 13.95 3.69 -21.61
CA VAL A 245 14.36 2.34 -21.19
C VAL A 245 15.88 2.22 -21.05
N THR A 246 16.64 2.89 -21.91
CA THR A 246 18.11 2.93 -21.87
C THR A 246 18.64 3.58 -20.60
N GLU A 247 18.01 4.68 -20.15
CA GLU A 247 18.35 5.37 -18.90
C GLU A 247 17.86 4.58 -17.66
N ALA A 248 16.73 3.87 -17.77
CA ALA A 248 16.17 3.09 -16.68
C ALA A 248 16.97 1.81 -16.36
N LYS A 249 17.50 1.14 -17.39
CA LYS A 249 18.21 -0.14 -17.25
C LYS A 249 19.35 -0.14 -16.21
N PRO A 250 20.32 0.80 -16.22
CA PRO A 250 21.36 0.82 -15.20
C PRO A 250 20.80 1.02 -13.79
N LEU A 251 19.72 1.80 -13.62
CA LEU A 251 19.09 2.00 -12.31
C LEU A 251 18.39 0.74 -11.81
N PHE A 252 17.74 -0.04 -12.68
CA PHE A 252 17.20 -1.35 -12.31
C PHE A 252 18.30 -2.31 -11.83
N ASN A 253 19.44 -2.34 -12.52
CA ASN A 253 20.59 -3.16 -12.12
C ASN A 253 21.10 -2.76 -10.73
N THR A 254 21.27 -1.45 -10.50
CA THR A 254 21.69 -0.93 -9.19
C THR A 254 20.67 -1.25 -8.10
N ALA A 255 19.37 -1.04 -8.37
CA ALA A 255 18.31 -1.36 -7.41
C ALA A 255 18.30 -2.85 -7.07
N SER A 256 18.43 -3.74 -8.07
CA SER A 256 18.48 -5.20 -7.87
C SER A 256 19.72 -5.64 -7.09
N ALA A 257 20.86 -5.00 -7.33
CA ALA A 257 22.10 -5.28 -6.59
C ALA A 257 22.00 -4.91 -5.09
N LEU A 258 21.38 -3.77 -4.80
CA LEU A 258 21.19 -3.26 -3.43
C LEU A 258 20.01 -3.89 -2.68
N ALA A 259 19.03 -4.43 -3.41
CA ALA A 259 17.83 -4.97 -2.82
C ALA A 259 18.07 -6.28 -2.04
N PRO A 260 17.36 -6.50 -0.93
CA PRO A 260 17.21 -7.80 -0.29
C PRO A 260 16.73 -8.88 -1.28
N ALA A 261 17.18 -10.13 -1.08
CA ALA A 261 16.94 -11.25 -2.00
C ALA A 261 15.47 -11.40 -2.43
N GLN A 262 14.54 -11.25 -1.49
CA GLN A 262 13.10 -11.38 -1.73
C GLN A 262 12.51 -10.38 -2.75
N TYR A 263 13.22 -9.30 -3.10
CA TYR A 263 12.74 -8.31 -4.07
C TYR A 263 13.46 -8.38 -5.40
N LYS A 264 14.58 -9.11 -5.50
CA LYS A 264 15.43 -9.10 -6.70
C LYS A 264 14.68 -9.61 -7.92
N ASP A 265 13.95 -10.71 -7.77
CA ASP A 265 13.17 -11.30 -8.86
C ASP A 265 12.06 -10.35 -9.35
N GLU A 266 11.39 -9.67 -8.43
CA GLU A 266 10.34 -8.69 -8.78
C GLU A 266 10.93 -7.47 -9.50
N ILE A 267 12.08 -6.98 -9.04
CA ILE A 267 12.79 -5.85 -9.66
C ILE A 267 13.26 -6.22 -11.08
N ASN A 268 13.82 -7.42 -11.26
CA ASN A 268 14.29 -7.89 -12.56
C ASN A 268 13.12 -8.07 -13.54
N LYS A 269 12.02 -8.69 -13.11
CA LYS A 269 10.79 -8.78 -13.92
C LYS A 269 10.25 -7.40 -14.30
N ALA A 270 10.29 -6.44 -13.38
CA ALA A 270 9.89 -5.07 -13.67
C ALA A 270 10.84 -4.36 -14.62
N ALA A 271 12.12 -4.73 -14.70
CA ALA A 271 13.04 -4.21 -15.71
C ALA A 271 12.71 -4.74 -17.12
N GLU A 272 12.33 -6.01 -17.21
CA GLU A 272 12.08 -6.73 -18.48
C GLU A 272 10.69 -6.49 -19.08
N ALA A 273 9.69 -6.17 -18.26
CA ALA A 273 8.34 -5.93 -18.77
C ALA A 273 8.33 -4.83 -19.85
N SER A 274 7.55 -4.97 -20.91
CA SER A 274 7.44 -3.90 -21.91
C SER A 274 6.76 -2.66 -21.29
N PRO A 275 7.20 -1.43 -21.64
CA PRO A 275 6.49 -0.24 -21.21
C PRO A 275 5.07 -0.26 -21.80
N THR A 276 4.06 -0.04 -20.96
CA THR A 276 2.68 0.14 -21.42
C THR A 276 2.61 1.40 -22.29
N PRO A 277 2.07 1.34 -23.51
CA PRO A 277 2.03 2.49 -24.41
C PRO A 277 1.21 3.61 -23.77
N ILE A 278 1.78 4.81 -23.72
CA ILE A 278 1.06 6.04 -23.39
C ILE A 278 0.02 6.25 -24.50
N PRO A 279 -1.29 6.41 -24.19
CA PRO A 279 -2.26 6.78 -25.22
C PRO A 279 -1.77 8.04 -25.92
N ALA A 280 -1.51 7.95 -27.22
CA ALA A 280 -1.15 9.11 -28.02
C ALA A 280 -2.25 10.16 -27.86
N ALA A 281 -1.87 11.40 -27.58
CA ALA A 281 -2.81 12.51 -27.59
C ALA A 281 -3.52 12.48 -28.93
N SER A 282 -4.84 12.28 -28.90
CA SER A 282 -5.67 12.36 -30.10
C SER A 282 -5.40 13.71 -30.77
N PRO A 283 -5.11 13.76 -32.08
CA PRO A 283 -4.91 15.03 -32.75
C PRO A 283 -6.18 15.87 -32.55
N THR A 284 -6.01 17.03 -31.93
CA THR A 284 -7.04 18.05 -31.79
C THR A 284 -7.58 18.34 -33.18
N ALA A 285 -8.88 18.09 -33.37
CA ALA A 285 -9.58 18.48 -34.58
C ALA A 285 -9.45 19.99 -34.75
N SER A 286 -8.85 20.41 -35.86
CA SER A 286 -8.84 21.81 -36.31
C SER A 286 -10.28 22.31 -36.46
N PRO A 287 -10.61 23.53 -36.04
CA PRO A 287 -11.93 24.09 -36.26
C PRO A 287 -12.12 24.40 -37.75
N GLU A 288 -13.06 23.72 -38.40
CA GLU A 288 -13.57 24.11 -39.70
C GLU A 288 -14.17 25.52 -39.60
N THR A 289 -13.55 26.46 -40.32
CA THR A 289 -14.08 27.79 -40.55
C THR A 289 -15.18 27.68 -41.61
N LYS A 290 -16.44 27.74 -41.19
CA LYS A 290 -17.56 27.93 -42.11
C LYS A 290 -17.66 29.42 -42.45
N LYS A 291 -17.49 29.73 -43.74
CA LYS A 291 -17.83 31.01 -44.36
C LYS A 291 -19.24 30.91 -44.97
#